data_AF-A0A1H0DVL8-F1
#
_entry.id   AF-A0A1H0DVL8-F1
#
_cell.length_a   1.000
_cell.length_b   1.000
_cell.length_c   1.000
_cell.angle_alpha   90.00
_cell.angle_beta   90.00
_cell.angle_gamma   90.00
#
_symmetry.space_group_name_H-M   'P 1'
#
loop_
_entity.id
_entity.type
_entity.pdbx_description
1 polymer ?
#
loop_
_entity_poly.entity_id
_entity_poly.type
_entity_poly.pdbx_seq_one_letter_code
_entity_poly.pdbx_strand_id
1 'polypeptide(L)'
;MDYSTFIWSVSSYVEKRVKDEICYAELEKAMGFSYRHIREVFRECTNRPLASYILSRRIANAAFEVAHTRKSLTAIAGEYGFDSYDVFTRAFKRETGYTPKTFRENGIPVGRGMLNTGMFAPTVSKEKYPLLMLGSNKEEQTMKSTEKTDNSCILYGVPKVEYSFEECTPFPASLKACLNYMGQMIDYSYVMASSGASFRLRWNKGMWDGGNVDIQCIYENPLEAFERSFKAAGRSVRFLQREESSKEGFMAFIKEEVDNGRPLIAQGIIGPPEACIITGYADGGETLMGWNFFQNNPDFAKGVTLHETGYFITKSWWENKDTLMLMAIGEEQAAPPSVKEILLNAVDIMTRDSITIKNRYGSTEQVYAGGPAAYEAWAAAITNDAEFSKDAILPLLFERLVCQTDAQVMVSEGRLYAAYFLNWVGQTNPAVAKLCEEAAKLFKEAAQATFKMNELKGGFEQNEATVRLFAQPEVRREIAKLILKAKNYDEKAAALLKEICEKL
;
A
#
# COMPACT_ATOMS: atom_id res chain seq x y z
N MET A 1 7.69 30.55 -15.95
CA MET A 1 8.43 29.35 -15.49
C MET A 1 7.45 28.54 -14.68
N ASP A 2 7.29 27.25 -14.97
CA ASP A 2 6.48 26.40 -14.12
C ASP A 2 7.18 26.26 -12.76
N TYR A 3 6.54 26.78 -11.71
CA TYR A 3 7.06 26.75 -10.35
C TYR A 3 7.29 25.31 -9.87
N SER A 4 6.57 24.33 -10.41
CA SER A 4 6.75 22.91 -10.07
C SER A 4 8.10 22.38 -10.58
N THR A 5 8.43 22.66 -11.84
CA THR A 5 9.71 22.28 -12.45
C THR A 5 10.90 22.98 -11.79
N PHE A 6 10.73 24.23 -11.35
CA PHE A 6 11.76 24.97 -10.62
C PHE A 6 12.10 24.31 -9.27
N ILE A 7 11.08 24.03 -8.46
CA ILE A 7 11.32 23.38 -7.17
C ILE A 7 11.84 21.96 -7.34
N TRP A 8 11.38 21.24 -8.35
CA TRP A 8 11.89 19.91 -8.67
C TRP A 8 13.40 19.93 -8.92
N SER A 9 13.87 20.92 -9.69
CA SER A 9 15.30 21.09 -10.01
C SER A 9 16.13 21.42 -8.77
N VAL A 10 15.66 22.32 -7.90
CA VAL A 10 16.34 22.64 -6.63
C VAL A 10 16.39 21.43 -5.70
N SER A 11 15.27 20.73 -5.52
CA SER A 11 15.19 19.55 -4.66
C SER A 11 16.05 18.41 -5.17
N SER A 12 16.10 18.18 -6.49
CA SER A 12 17.00 17.18 -7.11
C SER A 12 18.48 17.52 -6.88
N TYR A 13 18.84 18.80 -6.97
CA TYR A 13 20.21 19.25 -6.67
C TYR A 13 20.61 18.96 -5.22
N VAL A 14 19.70 19.23 -4.27
CA VAL A 14 19.90 18.96 -2.84
C VAL A 14 20.01 17.47 -2.57
N GLU A 15 19.10 16.64 -3.09
CA GLU A 15 19.12 15.18 -2.83
C GLU A 15 20.42 14.51 -3.31
N LYS A 16 20.97 14.95 -4.44
CA LYS A 16 22.25 14.43 -4.95
C LYS A 16 23.47 14.79 -4.08
N ARG A 17 23.34 15.75 -3.17
CA ARG A 17 24.44 16.34 -2.38
C ARG A 17 24.17 16.37 -0.88
N VAL A 18 23.28 15.53 -0.37
CA VAL A 18 22.93 15.52 1.06
C VAL A 18 24.10 15.20 1.99
N LYS A 19 25.10 14.45 1.52
CA LYS A 19 26.33 14.14 2.29
C LYS A 19 27.47 15.13 2.08
N ASP A 20 27.37 15.94 1.03
CA ASP A 20 28.42 16.88 0.63
C ASP A 20 28.09 18.31 1.09
N GLU A 21 29.06 19.20 0.97
CA GLU A 21 28.82 20.63 1.11
C GLU A 21 28.02 21.14 -0.09
N ILE A 22 26.95 21.89 0.19
CA ILE A 22 26.12 22.47 -0.88
C ILE A 22 26.79 23.78 -1.33
N CYS A 23 27.49 23.72 -2.46
CA CYS A 23 28.10 24.89 -3.08
C CYS A 23 27.03 25.79 -3.70
N TYR A 24 26.81 26.97 -3.12
CA TYR A 24 25.78 27.90 -3.61
C TYR A 24 26.11 28.48 -4.99
N ALA A 25 27.38 28.69 -5.33
CA ALA A 25 27.78 29.14 -6.66
C ALA A 25 27.46 28.09 -7.75
N GLU A 26 27.58 26.81 -7.43
CA GLU A 26 27.16 25.74 -8.34
C GLU A 26 25.64 25.66 -8.48
N LEU A 27 24.91 25.85 -7.37
CA LEU A 27 23.45 25.91 -7.40
C LEU A 27 22.96 27.08 -8.27
N GLU A 28 23.57 28.26 -8.15
CA GLU A 28 23.27 29.42 -9.00
C GLU A 28 23.51 29.12 -10.49
N LYS A 29 24.67 28.51 -10.79
CA LYS A 29 25.03 28.12 -12.17
C LYS A 29 24.09 27.06 -12.73
N ALA A 30 23.68 26.08 -11.93
CA ALA A 30 22.80 24.99 -12.34
C ALA A 30 21.36 25.47 -12.56
N MET A 31 20.90 26.44 -11.77
CA MET A 31 19.52 26.95 -11.84
C MET A 31 19.38 28.14 -12.79
N GLY A 32 20.47 28.83 -13.14
CA GLY A 32 20.44 30.03 -13.98
C GLY A 32 19.95 31.29 -13.25
N PHE A 33 19.91 31.28 -11.92
CA PHE A 33 19.41 32.37 -11.08
C PHE A 33 20.35 32.64 -9.90
N SER A 34 20.30 33.86 -9.36
CA SER A 34 21.01 34.18 -8.12
C SER A 34 20.43 33.40 -6.94
N TYR A 35 21.26 33.11 -5.95
CA TYR A 35 20.92 32.34 -4.76
C TYR A 35 19.83 33.05 -3.96
N ARG A 36 19.85 34.38 -3.97
CA ARG A 36 18.79 35.20 -3.41
C ARG A 36 17.44 34.88 -4.05
N HIS A 37 17.37 34.90 -5.39
CA HIS A 37 16.14 34.58 -6.11
C HIS A 37 15.71 33.12 -5.87
N ILE A 38 16.65 32.18 -5.87
CA ILE A 38 16.36 30.76 -5.59
C ILE A 38 15.74 30.59 -4.19
N ARG A 39 16.28 31.27 -3.17
CA ARG A 39 15.71 31.22 -1.82
C ARG A 39 14.34 31.86 -1.71
N GLU A 40 14.13 32.98 -2.38
CA GLU A 40 12.85 33.71 -2.39
C GLU A 40 11.77 32.83 -3.02
N VAL A 41 11.99 32.36 -4.26
CA VAL A 41 11.06 31.49 -4.98
C VAL A 41 10.85 30.16 -4.23
N PHE A 42 11.91 29.53 -3.73
CA PHE A 42 11.76 28.27 -2.99
C PHE A 42 10.91 28.44 -1.73
N ARG A 43 11.11 29.54 -0.98
CA ARG A 43 10.31 29.82 0.21
C ARG A 43 8.86 30.15 -0.15
N GLU A 44 8.62 30.89 -1.22
CA GLU A 44 7.27 31.23 -1.69
C GLU A 44 6.50 29.99 -2.13
N CYS A 45 7.14 29.06 -2.84
CA CYS A 45 6.48 27.84 -3.32
C CYS A 45 6.33 26.75 -2.23
N THR A 46 7.26 26.64 -1.28
CA THR A 46 7.28 25.54 -0.29
C THR A 46 6.87 25.96 1.12
N ASN A 47 6.64 27.25 1.35
CA ASN A 47 6.51 27.87 2.68
C ASN A 47 7.67 27.52 3.64
N ARG A 48 8.82 27.09 3.12
CA ARG A 48 9.99 26.67 3.91
C ARG A 48 11.26 27.33 3.42
N PRO A 49 12.12 27.86 4.31
CA PRO A 49 13.45 28.31 3.92
C PRO A 49 14.28 27.15 3.37
N LEU A 50 14.97 27.36 2.24
CA LEU A 50 15.82 26.36 1.60
C LEU A 50 16.84 25.72 2.57
N ALA A 51 17.44 26.52 3.46
CA ALA A 51 18.37 25.99 4.48
C ALA A 51 17.71 25.02 5.47
N SER A 52 16.45 25.28 5.84
CA SER A 52 15.67 24.37 6.69
C SER A 52 15.34 23.08 5.94
N TYR A 53 14.98 23.19 4.67
CA TYR A 53 14.75 22.02 3.81
C TYR A 53 16.00 21.14 3.73
N ILE A 54 17.16 21.70 3.37
CA ILE A 54 18.45 20.99 3.32
C ILE A 54 18.73 20.24 4.63
N LEU A 55 18.57 20.91 5.77
CA LEU A 55 18.82 20.30 7.08
C LEU A 55 17.89 19.12 7.35
N SER A 56 16.61 19.25 7.00
CA SER A 56 15.63 18.16 7.10
C SER A 56 16.03 16.96 6.25
N ARG A 57 16.49 17.21 5.01
CA ARG A 57 16.93 16.16 4.09
C ARG A 57 18.17 15.44 4.61
N ARG A 58 19.14 16.18 5.18
CA ARG A 58 20.30 15.61 5.87
C ARG A 58 19.91 14.72 7.03
N ILE A 59 19.02 15.19 7.91
CA ILE A 59 18.56 14.39 9.05
C ILE A 59 17.76 13.18 8.60
N ALA A 60 16.93 13.29 7.55
CA ALA A 60 16.13 12.16 7.08
C ALA A 60 16.99 11.03 6.51
N ASN A 61 18.03 11.38 5.74
CA ASN A 61 19.01 10.42 5.26
C ASN A 61 19.87 9.86 6.40
N ALA A 62 20.28 10.70 7.36
CA ALA A 62 20.98 10.22 8.56
C ALA A 62 20.14 9.25 9.38
N ALA A 63 18.84 9.50 9.53
CA ALA A 63 17.92 8.63 10.25
C ALA A 63 17.79 7.27 9.56
N PHE A 64 17.79 7.23 8.23
CA PHE A 64 17.83 5.98 7.47
C PHE A 64 19.07 5.16 7.84
N GLU A 65 20.25 5.78 7.91
CA GLU A 65 21.47 5.07 8.32
C GLU A 65 21.48 4.71 9.82
N VAL A 66 20.88 5.55 10.67
CA VAL A 66 20.72 5.26 12.10
C VAL A 66 19.86 4.01 12.31
N ALA A 67 18.77 3.86 11.54
CA ALA A 67 17.84 2.75 11.61
C ALA A 67 18.37 1.46 10.96
N HIS A 68 19.10 1.56 9.83
CA HIS A 68 19.42 0.40 9.00
C HIS A 68 20.89 -0.04 9.06
N THR A 69 21.76 0.71 9.75
CA THR A 69 23.20 0.37 9.84
C THR A 69 23.70 0.29 11.28
N ARG A 70 24.83 -0.40 11.46
CA ARG A 70 25.56 -0.47 12.73
C ARG A 70 26.67 0.58 12.85
N LYS A 71 26.74 1.55 11.94
CA LYS A 71 27.74 2.63 12.00
C LYS A 71 27.61 3.39 13.32
N SER A 72 28.72 3.92 13.83
CA SER A 72 28.69 4.76 15.04
C SER A 72 27.90 6.04 14.74
N LEU A 73 27.13 6.50 15.73
CA LEU A 73 26.28 7.69 15.55
C LEU A 73 27.12 8.95 15.26
N THR A 74 28.35 8.99 15.77
CA THR A 74 29.34 10.04 15.48
C THR A 74 29.83 10.00 14.03
N ALA A 75 30.08 8.81 13.46
CA ALA A 75 30.46 8.68 12.06
C ALA A 75 29.32 9.11 11.13
N ILE A 76 28.09 8.69 11.43
CA ILE A 76 26.89 9.14 10.70
C ILE A 76 26.78 10.68 10.78
N ALA A 77 26.95 11.27 11.96
CA ALA A 77 26.92 12.74 12.09
C ALA A 77 27.95 13.43 11.16
N GLY A 78 29.18 12.91 11.09
CA GLY A 78 30.22 13.44 10.21
C GLY A 78 29.88 13.32 8.72
N GLU A 79 29.34 12.18 8.28
CA GLU A 79 28.95 11.96 6.88
C GLU A 79 27.84 12.90 6.38
N TYR A 80 27.05 13.49 7.28
CA TYR A 80 26.00 14.45 6.94
C TYR A 80 26.38 15.90 7.28
N GLY A 81 27.68 16.16 7.48
CA GLY A 81 28.23 17.51 7.61
C GLY A 81 27.90 18.20 8.93
N PHE A 82 27.83 17.45 10.04
CA PHE A 82 27.70 18.01 11.38
C PHE A 82 29.06 18.09 12.08
N ASP A 83 29.45 19.31 12.49
CA ASP A 83 30.74 19.58 13.15
C ASP A 83 30.88 18.91 14.53
N SER A 84 29.76 18.59 15.18
CA SER A 84 29.77 17.87 16.44
C SER A 84 28.54 16.99 16.64
N TYR A 85 28.73 15.94 17.42
CA TYR A 85 27.68 14.99 17.76
C TYR A 85 26.52 15.64 18.55
N ASP A 86 26.80 16.66 19.35
CA ASP A 86 25.77 17.39 20.12
C ASP A 86 24.88 18.25 19.22
N VAL A 87 25.44 18.86 18.18
CA VAL A 87 24.67 19.61 17.17
C VAL A 87 23.79 18.65 16.38
N PHE A 88 24.35 17.51 15.94
CA PHE A 88 23.60 16.46 15.28
C PHE A 88 22.46 15.94 16.15
N THR A 89 22.73 15.58 17.41
CA THR A 89 21.71 15.02 18.32
C THR A 89 20.54 15.99 18.55
N ARG A 90 20.82 17.29 18.71
CA ARG A 90 19.77 18.32 18.85
C ARG A 90 18.95 18.49 17.58
N ALA A 91 19.61 18.57 16.42
CA ALA A 91 18.93 18.68 15.13
C ALA A 91 18.10 17.43 14.84
N PHE A 92 18.66 16.24 15.09
CA PHE A 92 18.00 14.96 14.94
C PHE A 92 16.75 14.88 15.82
N LYS A 93 16.87 15.16 17.13
CA LYS A 93 15.71 15.18 18.02
C LYS A 93 14.65 16.20 17.59
N ARG A 94 15.06 17.36 17.07
CA ARG A 94 14.12 18.38 16.57
C ARG A 94 13.38 17.91 15.32
N GLU A 95 14.01 17.20 14.39
CA GLU A 95 13.35 16.73 13.16
C GLU A 95 12.66 15.36 13.31
N THR A 96 13.06 14.51 14.26
CA THR A 96 12.55 13.12 14.38
C THR A 96 11.78 12.86 15.67
N GLY A 97 12.00 13.66 16.72
CA GLY A 97 11.36 13.51 18.03
C GLY A 97 12.18 12.72 19.03
N TYR A 98 13.15 11.95 18.55
CA TYR A 98 13.96 11.07 19.36
C TYR A 98 15.44 11.44 19.24
N THR A 99 16.24 11.10 20.24
CA THR A 99 17.70 11.17 20.06
C THR A 99 18.14 10.08 19.06
N PRO A 100 19.26 10.22 18.34
CA PRO A 100 19.72 9.17 17.41
C PRO A 100 19.87 7.79 18.08
N LYS A 101 20.33 7.78 19.35
CA LYS A 101 20.45 6.56 20.16
C LYS A 101 19.08 5.91 20.40
N THR A 102 18.14 6.67 20.95
CA THR A 102 16.76 6.20 21.20
C THR A 102 16.06 5.79 19.91
N PHE A 103 16.30 6.50 18.82
CA PHE A 103 15.72 6.22 17.51
C PHE A 103 16.16 4.84 16.98
N ARG A 104 17.44 4.49 17.17
CA ARG A 104 17.99 3.18 16.85
C ARG A 104 17.49 2.09 17.80
N GLU A 105 17.51 2.36 19.11
CA GLU A 105 17.08 1.39 20.13
C GLU A 105 15.61 1.02 20.00
N ASN A 106 14.75 1.98 19.67
CA ASN A 106 13.32 1.76 19.45
C ASN A 106 13.00 1.18 18.07
N GLY A 107 14.00 0.98 17.20
CA GLY A 107 13.80 0.43 15.86
C GLY A 107 12.84 1.23 15.00
N ILE A 108 12.86 2.56 15.11
CA ILE A 108 11.90 3.44 14.43
C ILE A 108 12.11 3.31 12.91
N PRO A 109 11.10 2.87 12.14
CA PRO A 109 11.24 2.69 10.71
C PRO A 109 11.40 4.05 10.02
N VAL A 110 12.29 4.08 9.03
CA VAL A 110 12.48 5.24 8.14
C VAL A 110 12.10 4.80 6.74
N GLY A 111 10.94 5.25 6.28
CA GLY A 111 10.42 4.96 4.94
C GLY A 111 11.08 5.82 3.87
N ARG A 112 10.72 5.54 2.60
CA ARG A 112 10.97 6.46 1.48
C ARG A 112 9.67 7.18 1.16
N GLY A 113 9.66 8.49 1.35
CA GLY A 113 8.56 9.35 0.89
C GLY A 113 8.84 9.89 -0.50
N MET A 114 7.77 10.14 -1.26
CA MET A 114 7.86 10.90 -2.50
C MET A 114 8.09 12.38 -2.14
N LEU A 115 9.20 12.96 -2.57
CA LEU A 115 9.51 14.37 -2.35
C LEU A 115 8.87 15.27 -3.40
N ASN A 116 8.80 14.77 -4.65
CA ASN A 116 8.15 15.36 -5.83
C ASN A 116 7.76 14.19 -6.76
N THR A 117 6.90 14.42 -7.75
CA THR A 117 6.52 13.42 -8.76
C THR A 117 7.75 12.70 -9.32
N GLY A 118 7.83 11.38 -9.10
CA GLY A 118 8.94 10.53 -9.58
C GLY A 118 10.25 10.62 -8.78
N MET A 119 10.31 11.36 -7.67
CA MET A 119 11.51 11.46 -6.82
C MET A 119 11.23 10.98 -5.39
N PHE A 120 11.89 9.88 -5.00
CA PHE A 120 11.73 9.24 -3.69
C PHE A 120 13.00 9.32 -2.87
N ALA A 121 12.87 9.62 -1.58
CA ALA A 121 14.01 9.69 -0.67
C ALA A 121 13.60 9.42 0.78
N PRO A 122 14.55 9.14 1.69
CA PRO A 122 14.22 8.86 3.09
C PRO A 122 13.39 9.98 3.73
N THR A 123 12.37 9.61 4.49
CA THR A 123 11.52 10.53 5.27
C THR A 123 11.40 10.02 6.70
N VAL A 124 11.43 10.94 7.66
CA VAL A 124 11.27 10.61 9.08
C VAL A 124 9.93 11.13 9.53
N SER A 125 9.10 10.22 10.03
CA SER A 125 7.79 10.58 10.57
C SER A 125 7.98 11.42 11.83
N LYS A 126 7.78 12.72 11.65
CA LYS A 126 7.20 13.61 12.65
C LYS A 126 5.99 14.19 11.93
N GLU A 127 4.81 14.12 12.53
CA GLU A 127 3.70 14.92 12.04
C GLU A 127 4.19 16.35 11.72
N LYS A 128 3.98 16.76 10.46
CA LYS A 128 4.46 17.97 9.75
C LYS A 128 5.88 17.93 9.17
N TYR A 129 6.02 17.25 8.03
CA TYR A 129 6.36 17.98 6.79
C TYR A 129 5.47 17.47 5.65
N PRO A 130 4.65 18.34 5.04
CA PRO A 130 3.89 17.99 3.86
C PRO A 130 4.88 17.65 2.75
N LEU A 131 4.49 16.67 1.93
CA LEU A 131 5.04 16.53 0.59
C LEU A 131 5.13 17.92 -0.05
N LEU A 132 6.12 18.07 -0.90
CA LEU A 132 6.20 19.17 -1.84
C LEU A 132 5.13 18.98 -2.93
N MET A 133 3.87 18.88 -2.49
CA MET A 133 2.69 19.24 -3.25
C MET A 133 2.65 20.77 -3.25
N LEU A 134 2.68 21.36 -4.43
CA LEU A 134 2.22 22.72 -4.60
C LEU A 134 0.77 22.81 -4.10
N GLY A 135 0.59 23.45 -2.94
CA GLY A 135 -0.70 23.67 -2.27
C GLY A 135 -1.24 22.39 -1.61
N SER A 136 -1.60 22.34 -0.33
CA SER A 136 -1.88 23.40 0.64
C SER A 136 -1.81 22.79 2.05
N ASN A 137 -0.90 23.28 2.88
CA ASN A 137 -1.00 23.13 4.34
C ASN A 137 -1.61 24.41 4.92
N LYS A 138 -2.93 24.44 4.98
CA LYS A 138 -3.71 25.12 6.00
C LYS A 138 -4.91 24.21 6.21
N GLU A 139 -5.01 23.61 7.39
CA GLU A 139 -6.21 22.87 7.82
C GLU A 139 -6.70 21.81 6.82
N GLU A 140 -6.17 20.60 6.89
CA GLU A 140 -6.94 19.42 6.48
C GLU A 140 -7.15 18.52 7.73
N GLN A 141 -7.93 18.84 8.75
CA GLN A 141 -9.37 19.05 8.71
C GLN A 141 -9.84 19.74 7.43
N THR A 142 -10.03 18.96 6.35
CA THR A 142 -11.29 19.10 5.63
C THR A 142 -12.29 19.01 6.77
N MET A 143 -12.82 20.15 7.22
CA MET A 143 -13.95 20.14 8.13
C MET A 143 -14.87 19.10 7.53
N LYS A 144 -15.06 17.96 8.20
CA LYS A 144 -15.92 16.90 7.69
C LYS A 144 -17.23 17.60 7.40
N SER A 145 -17.52 17.77 6.13
CA SER A 145 -18.63 18.58 5.67
C SER A 145 -19.40 17.74 4.69
N THR A 146 -20.71 17.85 4.82
CA THR A 146 -21.65 17.19 3.94
C THR A 146 -22.36 18.28 3.17
N GLU A 147 -22.21 18.27 1.86
CA GLU A 147 -22.99 19.12 0.96
C GLU A 147 -24.12 18.28 0.38
N LYS A 148 -25.34 18.58 0.82
CA LYS A 148 -26.54 17.84 0.42
C LYS A 148 -27.56 18.75 -0.24
N THR A 149 -28.09 18.29 -1.37
CA THR A 149 -29.24 18.87 -2.07
C THR A 149 -30.30 17.79 -2.30
N ASP A 150 -31.42 18.14 -2.92
CA ASP A 150 -32.47 17.16 -3.26
C ASP A 150 -31.97 16.04 -4.20
N ASN A 151 -30.92 16.28 -4.99
CA ASN A 151 -30.45 15.36 -6.03
C ASN A 151 -28.94 15.03 -5.97
N SER A 152 -28.24 15.47 -4.92
CA SER A 152 -26.82 15.19 -4.71
C SER A 152 -26.48 15.16 -3.22
N CYS A 153 -25.47 14.38 -2.87
CA CYS A 153 -24.85 14.40 -1.55
C CYS A 153 -23.35 14.10 -1.68
N ILE A 154 -22.48 14.91 -1.08
CA ILE A 154 -21.03 14.72 -1.13
C ILE A 154 -20.46 14.80 0.29
N LEU A 155 -19.65 13.81 0.65
CA LEU A 155 -18.92 13.70 1.90
C LEU A 155 -17.47 14.13 1.69
N TYR A 156 -17.13 15.32 2.19
CA TYR A 156 -15.75 15.83 2.11
C TYR A 156 -14.92 15.38 3.30
N GLY A 157 -13.63 15.14 3.03
CA GLY A 157 -12.66 14.73 4.04
C GLY A 157 -12.58 13.24 4.30
N VAL A 158 -13.13 12.42 3.41
CA VAL A 158 -12.85 10.98 3.40
C VAL A 158 -11.38 10.79 2.99
N PRO A 159 -10.57 10.09 3.79
CA PRO A 159 -9.15 9.90 3.49
C PRO A 159 -8.92 9.30 2.10
N LYS A 160 -7.91 9.83 1.40
CA LYS A 160 -7.51 9.35 0.08
C LYS A 160 -7.01 7.92 0.15
N VAL A 161 -7.37 7.12 -0.86
CA VAL A 161 -6.78 5.81 -1.13
C VAL A 161 -6.15 5.78 -2.51
N GLU A 162 -4.93 5.25 -2.60
CA GLU A 162 -4.17 5.08 -3.83
C GLU A 162 -3.08 4.03 -3.64
N TYR A 163 -2.55 3.47 -4.74
CA TYR A 163 -1.42 2.55 -4.65
C TYR A 163 -0.21 3.31 -4.10
N SER A 164 0.29 2.85 -2.96
CA SER A 164 1.46 3.40 -2.29
C SER A 164 2.33 2.29 -1.73
N PHE A 165 3.60 2.58 -1.41
CA PHE A 165 4.48 1.58 -0.81
C PHE A 165 3.99 1.07 0.56
N GLU A 166 3.15 1.85 1.23
CA GLU A 166 2.59 1.52 2.55
C GLU A 166 1.27 0.77 2.42
N GLU A 167 0.39 1.17 1.50
CA GLU A 167 -0.93 0.55 1.31
C GLU A 167 -1.14 0.19 -0.16
N CYS A 168 -0.97 -1.09 -0.48
CA CYS A 168 -1.15 -1.67 -1.81
C CYS A 168 -2.38 -2.56 -1.91
N THR A 169 -2.97 -3.02 -0.80
CA THR A 169 -4.19 -3.84 -0.86
C THR A 169 -5.45 -2.96 -0.81
N PRO A 170 -6.26 -2.89 -1.89
CA PRO A 170 -7.34 -1.90 -2.02
C PRO A 170 -8.43 -1.98 -0.95
N PHE A 171 -8.91 -3.18 -0.62
CA PHE A 171 -10.01 -3.33 0.32
C PHE A 171 -9.64 -2.92 1.77
N PRO A 172 -8.57 -3.45 2.40
CA PRO A 172 -8.13 -3.01 3.73
C PRO A 172 -7.87 -1.50 3.82
N ALA A 173 -7.35 -0.89 2.76
CA ALA A 173 -7.07 0.54 2.71
C ALA A 173 -8.38 1.34 2.66
N SER A 174 -9.32 0.90 1.82
CA SER A 174 -10.65 1.49 1.73
C SER A 174 -11.42 1.38 3.05
N LEU A 175 -11.37 0.21 3.71
CA LEU A 175 -12.03 -0.01 4.99
C LEU A 175 -11.44 0.88 6.09
N LYS A 176 -10.11 0.94 6.21
CA LYS A 176 -9.43 1.87 7.14
C LYS A 176 -9.84 3.32 6.89
N ALA A 177 -9.83 3.77 5.64
CA ALA A 177 -10.18 5.14 5.28
C ALA A 177 -11.63 5.49 5.67
N CYS A 178 -12.59 4.61 5.35
CA CYS A 178 -13.98 4.81 5.74
C CYS A 178 -14.17 4.81 7.27
N LEU A 179 -13.54 3.88 8.00
CA LEU A 179 -13.64 3.83 9.47
C LEU A 179 -13.03 5.08 10.13
N ASN A 180 -11.86 5.52 9.67
CA ASN A 180 -11.23 6.75 10.14
C ASN A 180 -12.13 7.98 9.87
N TYR A 181 -12.78 8.02 8.70
CA TYR A 181 -13.78 9.04 8.39
C TYR A 181 -14.99 8.97 9.32
N MET A 182 -15.42 7.79 9.74
CA MET A 182 -16.50 7.60 10.71
C MET A 182 -16.06 7.86 12.17
N GLY A 183 -14.79 8.21 12.40
CA GLY A 183 -14.25 8.50 13.73
C GLY A 183 -13.71 7.28 14.48
N GLN A 184 -13.67 6.12 13.83
CA GLN A 184 -13.08 4.90 14.37
C GLN A 184 -11.68 4.70 13.81
N MET A 185 -10.67 5.07 14.60
CA MET A 185 -9.28 4.85 14.24
C MET A 185 -8.94 3.36 14.28
N ILE A 186 -8.47 2.82 13.17
CA ILE A 186 -8.02 1.43 13.07
C ILE A 186 -6.66 1.34 12.38
N ASP A 187 -5.81 0.44 12.87
CA ASP A 187 -4.49 0.21 12.32
C ASP A 187 -4.55 -0.67 11.06
N TYR A 188 -3.79 -0.31 10.02
CA TYR A 188 -3.77 -1.05 8.76
C TYR A 188 -3.26 -2.48 8.94
N SER A 189 -2.26 -2.70 9.80
CA SER A 189 -1.73 -4.04 10.09
C SER A 189 -2.79 -4.95 10.71
N TYR A 190 -3.65 -4.38 11.56
CA TYR A 190 -4.75 -5.11 12.16
C TYR A 190 -5.79 -5.51 11.10
N VAL A 191 -6.22 -4.58 10.24
CA VAL A 191 -7.19 -4.87 9.15
C VAL A 191 -6.61 -5.91 8.17
N MET A 192 -5.33 -5.77 7.82
CA MET A 192 -4.62 -6.71 6.96
C MET A 192 -4.52 -8.10 7.60
N ALA A 193 -4.28 -8.21 8.90
CA ALA A 193 -4.17 -9.50 9.58
C ALA A 193 -5.56 -10.15 9.76
N SER A 194 -6.54 -9.39 10.23
CA SER A 194 -7.88 -9.90 10.55
C SER A 194 -8.68 -10.34 9.33
N SER A 195 -8.45 -9.71 8.18
CA SER A 195 -9.02 -10.12 6.88
C SER A 195 -8.43 -11.43 6.36
N GLY A 196 -7.25 -11.82 6.84
CA GLY A 196 -6.42 -12.87 6.25
C GLY A 196 -5.50 -12.37 5.13
N ALA A 197 -5.63 -11.11 4.71
CA ALA A 197 -4.90 -10.51 3.61
C ALA A 197 -3.37 -10.57 3.82
N SER A 198 -2.90 -10.43 5.07
CA SER A 198 -1.47 -10.53 5.42
C SER A 198 -0.86 -11.90 5.13
N PHE A 199 -1.69 -12.95 5.13
CA PHE A 199 -1.27 -14.35 5.06
C PHE A 199 -1.56 -14.99 3.70
N ARG A 200 -2.22 -14.24 2.80
CA ARG A 200 -2.62 -14.76 1.50
C ARG A 200 -1.44 -15.00 0.58
N LEU A 201 -1.53 -16.10 -0.14
CA LEU A 201 -0.91 -16.34 -1.43
C LEU A 201 -1.75 -17.45 -2.06
N ARG A 202 -2.32 -17.18 -3.22
CA ARG A 202 -3.02 -18.18 -4.01
C ARG A 202 -2.41 -18.21 -5.41
N TRP A 203 -2.53 -19.35 -6.07
CA TRP A 203 -2.02 -19.49 -7.42
C TRP A 203 -2.96 -20.34 -8.26
N ASN A 204 -3.51 -19.75 -9.32
CA ASN A 204 -4.33 -20.47 -10.28
C ASN A 204 -3.43 -21.45 -11.05
N LYS A 205 -3.68 -22.76 -10.94
CA LYS A 205 -2.85 -23.77 -11.61
C LYS A 205 -3.19 -23.94 -13.10
N GLY A 206 -4.37 -23.46 -13.52
CA GLY A 206 -4.87 -23.65 -14.88
C GLY A 206 -4.49 -22.54 -15.85
N MET A 207 -4.18 -21.34 -15.35
CA MET A 207 -3.87 -20.17 -16.18
C MET A 207 -3.13 -19.09 -15.40
N TRP A 208 -2.53 -18.16 -16.13
CA TRP A 208 -2.02 -16.91 -15.57
C TRP A 208 -3.18 -15.97 -15.35
N ASP A 209 -3.37 -15.57 -14.10
CA ASP A 209 -4.59 -14.95 -13.63
C ASP A 209 -4.23 -13.87 -12.62
N GLY A 210 -4.52 -12.60 -12.94
CA GLY A 210 -4.29 -11.49 -12.02
C GLY A 210 -5.17 -11.54 -10.76
N GLY A 211 -6.21 -12.37 -10.75
CA GLY A 211 -7.05 -12.62 -9.58
C GLY A 211 -6.42 -13.59 -8.56
N ASN A 212 -5.28 -14.23 -8.87
CA ASN A 212 -4.57 -15.14 -7.95
C ASN A 212 -4.12 -14.49 -6.63
N VAL A 213 -4.17 -13.17 -6.55
CA VAL A 213 -3.76 -12.38 -5.39
C VAL A 213 -4.89 -11.66 -4.67
N ASP A 214 -6.08 -11.71 -5.25
CA ASP A 214 -7.22 -10.96 -4.77
C ASP A 214 -7.69 -11.48 -3.41
N ILE A 215 -8.19 -10.57 -2.58
CA ILE A 215 -8.74 -10.86 -1.27
C ILE A 215 -9.98 -11.79 -1.35
N GLN A 216 -10.75 -11.71 -2.44
CA GLN A 216 -11.89 -12.61 -2.71
C GLN A 216 -11.44 -14.05 -2.98
N CYS A 217 -10.19 -14.24 -3.35
CA CYS A 217 -9.62 -15.56 -3.58
C CYS A 217 -9.01 -16.18 -2.32
N ILE A 218 -9.19 -15.60 -1.13
CA ILE A 218 -8.62 -16.19 0.09
C ILE A 218 -9.41 -17.43 0.53
N TYR A 219 -10.73 -17.43 0.38
CA TYR A 219 -11.65 -18.47 0.87
C TYR A 219 -12.55 -18.99 -0.26
N GLU A 220 -13.26 -20.10 -0.03
CA GLU A 220 -14.24 -20.65 -0.99
C GLU A 220 -15.46 -19.73 -1.12
N ASN A 221 -15.88 -19.10 -0.02
CA ASN A 221 -16.86 -18.02 -0.05
C ASN A 221 -16.12 -16.67 -0.31
N PRO A 222 -16.33 -16.01 -1.46
CA PRO A 222 -15.65 -14.75 -1.79
C PRO A 222 -15.97 -13.59 -0.84
N LEU A 223 -17.07 -13.66 -0.09
CA LEU A 223 -17.48 -12.62 0.85
C LEU A 223 -16.82 -12.76 2.23
N GLU A 224 -16.27 -13.94 2.55
CA GLU A 224 -15.80 -14.26 3.90
C GLU A 224 -14.66 -13.33 4.36
N ALA A 225 -13.76 -12.93 3.46
CA ALA A 225 -12.69 -12.00 3.78
C ALA A 225 -13.24 -10.62 4.21
N PHE A 226 -14.27 -10.14 3.52
CA PHE A 226 -14.92 -8.88 3.85
C PHE A 226 -15.64 -8.98 5.18
N GLU A 227 -16.47 -10.01 5.38
CA GLU A 227 -17.22 -10.25 6.62
C GLU A 227 -16.30 -10.31 7.85
N ARG A 228 -15.18 -11.06 7.75
CA ARG A 228 -14.17 -11.13 8.82
C ARG A 228 -13.58 -9.76 9.14
N SER A 229 -13.38 -8.92 8.13
CA SER A 229 -12.80 -7.59 8.29
C SER A 229 -13.75 -6.62 8.98
N PHE A 230 -15.02 -6.61 8.56
CA PHE A 230 -16.05 -5.80 9.22
C PHE A 230 -16.29 -6.25 10.66
N LYS A 231 -16.41 -7.57 10.89
CA LYS A 231 -16.51 -8.13 12.25
C LYS A 231 -15.29 -7.76 13.10
N ALA A 232 -14.09 -7.79 12.54
CA ALA A 232 -12.87 -7.41 13.25
C ALA A 232 -12.80 -5.92 13.60
N ALA A 233 -13.41 -5.07 12.78
CA ALA A 233 -13.64 -3.67 13.09
C ALA A 233 -14.83 -3.45 14.04
N GLY A 234 -15.51 -4.49 14.53
CA GLY A 234 -16.69 -4.35 15.38
C GLY A 234 -17.88 -3.74 14.64
N ARG A 235 -17.99 -3.96 13.32
CA ARG A 235 -19.04 -3.42 12.45
C ARG A 235 -19.81 -4.54 11.79
N SER A 236 -21.10 -4.30 11.57
CA SER A 236 -21.88 -5.06 10.59
C SER A 236 -21.58 -4.60 9.17
N VAL A 237 -21.97 -5.41 8.18
CA VAL A 237 -21.90 -5.05 6.76
C VAL A 237 -23.19 -5.43 6.07
N ARG A 238 -23.67 -4.56 5.17
CA ARG A 238 -24.71 -4.90 4.20
C ARG A 238 -24.08 -4.95 2.81
N PHE A 239 -24.29 -6.08 2.13
CA PHE A 239 -23.86 -6.27 0.76
C PHE A 239 -25.02 -6.00 -0.20
N LEU A 240 -24.72 -5.42 -1.36
CA LEU A 240 -25.61 -5.44 -2.52
C LEU A 240 -24.81 -5.90 -3.73
N GLN A 241 -25.10 -7.10 -4.22
CA GLN A 241 -24.43 -7.67 -5.39
C GLN A 241 -25.19 -7.31 -6.67
N ARG A 242 -24.45 -7.13 -7.77
CA ARG A 242 -25.03 -6.77 -9.08
C ARG A 242 -25.98 -7.85 -9.61
N GLU A 243 -25.70 -9.12 -9.37
CA GLU A 243 -26.55 -10.22 -9.79
C GLU A 243 -27.93 -10.20 -9.10
N GLU A 244 -28.03 -9.53 -7.96
CA GLU A 244 -29.23 -9.46 -7.13
C GLU A 244 -29.99 -8.13 -7.29
N SER A 245 -29.52 -7.21 -8.15
CA SER A 245 -30.06 -5.85 -8.23
C SER A 245 -29.95 -5.20 -9.61
N SER A 246 -30.54 -4.01 -9.75
CA SER A 246 -30.44 -3.18 -10.95
C SER A 246 -29.58 -1.93 -10.70
N LYS A 247 -29.34 -1.13 -11.75
CA LYS A 247 -28.65 0.17 -11.61
C LYS A 247 -29.38 1.06 -10.61
N GLU A 248 -30.70 1.09 -10.68
CA GLU A 248 -31.57 1.86 -9.79
C GLU A 248 -31.47 1.36 -8.34
N GLY A 249 -31.35 0.05 -8.13
CA GLY A 249 -31.11 -0.53 -6.82
C GLY A 249 -29.75 -0.09 -6.23
N PHE A 250 -28.70 -0.11 -7.03
CA PHE A 250 -27.37 0.40 -6.64
C PHE A 250 -27.42 1.90 -6.30
N MET A 251 -28.07 2.71 -7.15
CA MET A 251 -28.23 4.14 -6.89
C MET A 251 -29.00 4.38 -5.58
N ALA A 252 -30.10 3.67 -5.34
CA ALA A 252 -30.88 3.80 -4.10
C ALA A 252 -30.04 3.44 -2.87
N PHE A 253 -29.26 2.37 -2.93
CA PHE A 253 -28.38 1.93 -1.85
C PHE A 253 -27.26 2.94 -1.57
N ILE A 254 -26.62 3.48 -2.61
CA ILE A 254 -25.58 4.52 -2.45
C ILE A 254 -26.17 5.76 -1.80
N LYS A 255 -27.33 6.22 -2.29
CA LYS A 255 -28.02 7.38 -1.75
C LYS A 255 -28.36 7.21 -0.28
N GLU A 256 -28.91 6.06 0.11
CA GLU A 256 -29.25 5.75 1.50
C GLU A 256 -28.05 5.95 2.43
N GLU A 257 -26.88 5.42 2.06
CA GLU A 257 -25.68 5.50 2.91
C GLU A 257 -25.06 6.90 2.93
N VAL A 258 -24.85 7.48 1.76
CA VAL A 258 -24.19 8.79 1.62
C VAL A 258 -25.05 9.89 2.25
N ASP A 259 -26.37 9.83 2.11
CA ASP A 259 -27.30 10.78 2.74
C ASP A 259 -27.26 10.77 4.27
N ASN A 260 -26.89 9.63 4.85
CA ASN A 260 -26.70 9.47 6.28
C ASN A 260 -25.26 9.78 6.72
N GLY A 261 -24.45 10.38 5.84
CA GLY A 261 -23.08 10.76 6.16
C GLY A 261 -22.08 9.60 6.16
N ARG A 262 -22.44 8.43 5.59
CA ARG A 262 -21.58 7.25 5.58
C ARG A 262 -21.00 7.01 4.18
N PRO A 263 -19.67 7.04 4.01
CA PRO A 263 -19.06 6.53 2.79
C PRO A 263 -19.21 5.01 2.75
N LEU A 264 -19.25 4.45 1.56
CA LEU A 264 -19.34 3.00 1.35
C LEU A 264 -18.23 2.52 0.43
N ILE A 265 -17.92 1.23 0.53
CA ILE A 265 -16.92 0.59 -0.33
C ILE A 265 -17.65 -0.04 -1.51
N ALA A 266 -17.13 0.12 -2.72
CA ALA A 266 -17.67 -0.49 -3.93
C ALA A 266 -16.56 -1.23 -4.68
N GLN A 267 -16.92 -2.26 -5.45
CA GLN A 267 -15.99 -2.96 -6.34
C GLN A 267 -16.24 -2.58 -7.80
N GLY A 268 -15.16 -2.20 -8.49
CA GLY A 268 -15.11 -2.02 -9.96
C GLY A 268 -15.87 -0.84 -10.54
N ILE A 269 -16.05 0.23 -9.76
CA ILE A 269 -16.61 1.50 -10.26
C ILE A 269 -15.74 2.10 -11.39
N ILE A 270 -14.42 1.99 -11.24
CA ILE A 270 -13.41 2.33 -12.25
C ILE A 270 -12.39 1.19 -12.26
N GLY A 271 -12.09 0.68 -13.44
CA GLY A 271 -11.09 -0.37 -13.65
C GLY A 271 -11.57 -1.78 -13.29
N PRO A 272 -10.66 -2.69 -12.90
CA PRO A 272 -11.00 -4.07 -12.52
C PRO A 272 -11.90 -4.11 -11.27
N PRO A 273 -12.45 -5.27 -10.86
CA PRO A 273 -13.38 -5.41 -9.72
C PRO A 273 -12.72 -5.21 -8.34
N GLU A 274 -11.85 -4.22 -8.22
CA GLU A 274 -11.12 -3.84 -7.02
C GLU A 274 -11.91 -2.83 -6.17
N ALA A 275 -11.61 -2.83 -4.88
CA ALA A 275 -12.27 -1.95 -3.92
C ALA A 275 -11.92 -0.47 -4.14
N CYS A 276 -12.94 0.37 -4.01
CA CYS A 276 -12.86 1.82 -4.04
C CYS A 276 -13.86 2.40 -3.04
N ILE A 277 -13.80 3.71 -2.80
CA ILE A 277 -14.70 4.39 -1.87
C ILE A 277 -15.64 5.29 -2.66
N ILE A 278 -16.94 5.17 -2.41
CA ILE A 278 -17.92 6.18 -2.83
C ILE A 278 -18.10 7.16 -1.69
N THR A 279 -17.80 8.43 -1.98
CA THR A 279 -17.93 9.55 -1.04
C THR A 279 -19.11 10.45 -1.38
N GLY A 280 -19.66 10.34 -2.58
CA GLY A 280 -20.77 11.17 -2.99
C GLY A 280 -21.46 10.71 -4.26
N TYR A 281 -22.61 11.32 -4.52
CA TYR A 281 -23.35 11.19 -5.75
C TYR A 281 -23.91 12.54 -6.21
N ALA A 282 -24.16 12.66 -7.50
CA ALA A 282 -24.93 13.74 -8.12
C ALA A 282 -25.88 13.18 -9.20
N ASP A 283 -26.73 14.03 -9.76
CA ASP A 283 -27.73 13.63 -10.77
C ASP A 283 -28.59 12.43 -10.32
N GLY A 284 -28.93 12.37 -9.03
CA GLY A 284 -29.78 11.32 -8.48
C GLY A 284 -29.12 9.94 -8.38
N GLY A 285 -27.78 9.87 -8.50
CA GLY A 285 -27.00 8.63 -8.46
C GLY A 285 -26.33 8.30 -9.78
N GLU A 286 -26.70 8.98 -10.87
CA GLU A 286 -26.10 8.76 -12.19
C GLU A 286 -24.62 9.16 -12.22
N THR A 287 -24.24 10.16 -11.43
CA THR A 287 -22.84 10.57 -11.25
C THR A 287 -22.35 10.13 -9.88
N LEU A 288 -21.21 9.43 -9.82
CA LEU A 288 -20.57 9.04 -8.57
C LEU A 288 -19.26 9.79 -8.34
N MET A 289 -18.95 10.02 -7.07
CA MET A 289 -17.71 10.63 -6.62
C MET A 289 -17.01 9.80 -5.55
N GLY A 290 -15.68 9.82 -5.52
CA GLY A 290 -14.92 9.23 -4.43
C GLY A 290 -13.45 8.98 -4.73
N TRP A 291 -12.89 7.92 -4.15
CA TRP A 291 -11.48 7.54 -4.32
C TRP A 291 -11.37 6.15 -4.94
N ASN A 292 -10.53 6.02 -5.95
CA ASN A 292 -10.29 4.75 -6.63
C ASN A 292 -8.81 4.62 -7.02
N PHE A 293 -8.23 3.45 -6.78
CA PHE A 293 -6.81 3.14 -7.04
C PHE A 293 -6.40 3.29 -8.51
N PHE A 294 -7.35 3.23 -9.43
CA PHE A 294 -7.16 3.30 -10.88
C PHE A 294 -7.64 4.63 -11.49
N GLN A 295 -8.11 5.60 -10.70
CA GLN A 295 -8.65 6.87 -11.22
C GLN A 295 -7.64 7.71 -12.02
N ASN A 296 -6.34 7.46 -11.82
CA ASN A 296 -5.25 8.12 -12.55
C ASN A 296 -4.60 7.21 -13.61
N ASN A 297 -5.09 5.98 -13.77
CA ASN A 297 -4.58 5.05 -14.78
C ASN A 297 -5.23 5.37 -16.14
N PRO A 298 -4.48 5.76 -17.18
CA PRO A 298 -5.04 6.11 -18.48
C PRO A 298 -5.91 5.03 -19.12
N ASP A 299 -5.63 3.75 -18.84
CA ASP A 299 -6.38 2.62 -19.43
C ASP A 299 -7.79 2.48 -18.82
N PHE A 300 -7.97 2.94 -17.58
CA PHE A 300 -9.22 2.81 -16.83
C PHE A 300 -9.96 4.14 -16.61
N ALA A 301 -9.25 5.27 -16.65
CA ALA A 301 -9.79 6.60 -16.35
C ALA A 301 -10.57 7.23 -17.52
N LYS A 302 -10.93 6.47 -18.56
CA LYS A 302 -11.71 7.00 -19.69
C LYS A 302 -13.09 7.45 -19.22
N GLY A 303 -13.40 8.74 -19.38
CA GLY A 303 -14.66 9.33 -18.91
C GLY A 303 -14.69 9.68 -17.43
N VAL A 304 -13.56 9.51 -16.73
CA VAL A 304 -13.35 9.96 -15.35
C VAL A 304 -12.76 11.37 -15.39
N THR A 305 -13.31 12.26 -14.57
CA THR A 305 -12.72 13.58 -14.29
C THR A 305 -12.37 13.69 -12.81
N LEU A 306 -11.54 14.65 -12.44
CA LEU A 306 -11.16 14.86 -11.05
C LEU A 306 -11.83 16.14 -10.52
N HIS A 307 -12.46 16.03 -9.37
CA HIS A 307 -12.88 17.17 -8.56
C HIS A 307 -11.64 17.93 -8.05
N GLU A 308 -11.79 19.19 -7.62
CA GLU A 308 -10.69 19.99 -7.05
C GLU A 308 -10.07 19.36 -5.79
N THR A 309 -10.85 18.55 -5.07
CA THR A 309 -10.40 17.76 -3.91
C THR A 309 -9.59 16.52 -4.30
N GLY A 310 -9.54 16.19 -5.59
CA GLY A 310 -8.95 14.97 -6.14
C GLY A 310 -9.92 13.79 -6.24
N TYR A 311 -11.17 13.89 -5.76
CA TYR A 311 -12.15 12.82 -5.93
C TYR A 311 -12.37 12.51 -7.42
N PHE A 312 -12.47 11.24 -7.79
CA PHE A 312 -12.96 10.89 -9.10
C PHE A 312 -14.40 11.38 -9.27
N ILE A 313 -14.80 11.67 -10.51
CA ILE A 313 -16.17 11.94 -10.93
C ILE A 313 -16.41 11.10 -12.17
N THR A 314 -17.44 10.24 -12.15
CA THR A 314 -17.79 9.39 -13.30
C THR A 314 -19.29 9.23 -13.46
N LYS A 315 -19.75 9.17 -14.71
CA LYS A 315 -21.13 8.82 -15.11
C LYS A 315 -21.25 7.43 -15.71
N SER A 316 -20.12 6.77 -15.99
CA SER A 316 -20.07 5.50 -16.72
C SER A 316 -19.76 4.31 -15.81
N TRP A 317 -20.08 4.41 -14.52
CA TRP A 317 -19.73 3.41 -13.52
C TRP A 317 -20.55 2.12 -13.69
N TRP A 318 -21.80 2.20 -14.14
CA TRP A 318 -22.63 1.01 -14.31
C TRP A 318 -22.30 0.21 -15.56
N GLU A 319 -21.87 0.91 -16.62
CA GLU A 319 -21.45 0.34 -17.89
C GLU A 319 -20.15 -0.47 -17.74
N ASN A 320 -19.36 -0.18 -16.69
CA ASN A 320 -18.28 -1.06 -16.31
C ASN A 320 -18.83 -2.42 -15.87
N LYS A 321 -18.51 -3.48 -16.61
CA LYS A 321 -18.97 -4.84 -16.31
C LYS A 321 -18.37 -5.39 -15.02
N ASP A 322 -17.24 -4.82 -14.60
CA ASP A 322 -16.56 -5.15 -13.35
C ASP A 322 -17.15 -4.42 -12.13
N THR A 323 -18.18 -3.57 -12.30
CA THR A 323 -18.99 -3.11 -11.15
C THR A 323 -19.75 -4.31 -10.61
N LEU A 324 -19.35 -4.85 -9.46
CA LEU A 324 -19.89 -6.11 -8.93
C LEU A 324 -20.70 -5.96 -7.65
N MET A 325 -20.27 -5.12 -6.71
CA MET A 325 -20.83 -5.12 -5.36
C MET A 325 -20.65 -3.78 -4.63
N LEU A 326 -21.62 -3.45 -3.78
CA LEU A 326 -21.54 -2.41 -2.77
C LEU A 326 -21.46 -3.01 -1.37
N MET A 327 -20.71 -2.36 -0.48
CA MET A 327 -20.50 -2.74 0.91
C MET A 327 -20.75 -1.53 1.80
N ALA A 328 -21.91 -1.50 2.46
CA ALA A 328 -22.23 -0.48 3.45
C ALA A 328 -21.68 -0.88 4.82
N ILE A 329 -21.01 0.08 5.48
CA ILE A 329 -20.49 -0.09 6.84
C ILE A 329 -21.63 0.15 7.81
N GLY A 330 -22.12 -0.92 8.42
CA GLY A 330 -23.26 -0.85 9.31
C GLY A 330 -22.92 -0.42 10.74
N GLU A 331 -23.89 -0.55 11.62
CA GLU A 331 -23.77 -0.20 13.03
C GLU A 331 -22.73 -1.05 13.77
N GLU A 332 -22.31 -0.55 14.93
CA GLU A 332 -21.42 -1.27 15.84
C GLU A 332 -22.08 -2.57 16.29
N GLN A 333 -21.35 -3.67 16.16
CA GLN A 333 -21.79 -5.01 16.57
C GLN A 333 -20.96 -5.52 17.75
N ALA A 334 -21.26 -6.75 18.18
CA ALA A 334 -20.61 -7.46 19.27
C ALA A 334 -19.08 -7.51 19.15
N ALA A 335 -18.42 -7.94 20.23
CA ALA A 335 -16.98 -7.89 20.42
C ALA A 335 -16.17 -8.40 19.19
N PRO A 336 -15.09 -7.69 18.82
CA PRO A 336 -14.14 -8.16 17.81
C PRO A 336 -13.63 -9.58 18.11
N PRO A 337 -13.19 -10.33 17.08
CA PRO A 337 -12.59 -11.64 17.26
C PRO A 337 -11.33 -11.52 18.13
N SER A 338 -11.08 -12.55 18.92
CA SER A 338 -9.86 -12.66 19.70
C SER A 338 -8.63 -12.75 18.79
N VAL A 339 -7.47 -12.36 19.32
CA VAL A 339 -6.18 -12.54 18.62
C VAL A 339 -5.97 -14.01 18.22
N LYS A 340 -6.38 -14.94 19.09
CA LYS A 340 -6.31 -16.37 18.81
C LYS A 340 -7.14 -16.76 17.59
N GLU A 341 -8.36 -16.25 17.44
CA GLU A 341 -9.19 -16.51 16.25
C GLU A 341 -8.55 -15.96 14.96
N ILE A 342 -7.97 -14.76 15.02
CA ILE A 342 -7.26 -14.18 13.87
C ILE A 342 -6.06 -15.04 13.47
N LEU A 343 -5.26 -15.49 14.44
CA LEU A 343 -4.07 -16.32 14.18
C LEU A 343 -4.42 -17.75 13.75
N LEU A 344 -5.51 -18.34 14.27
CA LEU A 344 -6.00 -19.63 13.77
C LEU A 344 -6.43 -19.54 12.30
N ASN A 345 -7.08 -18.44 11.92
CA ASN A 345 -7.41 -18.16 10.53
C ASN A 345 -6.15 -17.97 9.66
N ALA A 346 -5.14 -17.27 10.16
CA ALA A 346 -3.86 -17.13 9.49
C ALA A 346 -3.20 -18.50 9.22
N VAL A 347 -3.20 -19.38 10.22
CA VAL A 347 -2.70 -20.76 10.09
C VAL A 347 -3.46 -21.53 9.02
N ASP A 348 -4.79 -21.46 9.01
CA ASP A 348 -5.61 -22.13 7.99
C ASP A 348 -5.25 -21.64 6.57
N ILE A 349 -5.20 -20.33 6.34
CA ILE A 349 -4.84 -19.76 5.02
C ILE A 349 -3.46 -20.23 4.58
N MET A 350 -2.47 -20.21 5.48
CA MET A 350 -1.09 -20.56 5.17
C MET A 350 -0.84 -22.05 4.99
N THR A 351 -1.74 -22.92 5.48
CA THR A 351 -1.55 -24.38 5.43
C THR A 351 -2.59 -25.12 4.59
N ARG A 352 -3.63 -24.44 4.12
CA ARG A 352 -4.62 -25.00 3.21
C ARG A 352 -4.04 -25.12 1.79
N ASP A 353 -3.92 -26.35 1.32
CA ASP A 353 -3.30 -26.68 0.02
C ASP A 353 -4.03 -26.13 -1.20
N SER A 354 -5.35 -25.97 -1.13
CA SER A 354 -6.14 -25.43 -2.23
C SER A 354 -7.51 -24.93 -1.79
N ILE A 355 -8.12 -24.13 -2.66
CA ILE A 355 -9.53 -23.77 -2.61
C ILE A 355 -10.13 -23.89 -4.02
N THR A 356 -11.45 -24.02 -4.08
CA THR A 356 -12.20 -24.00 -5.34
C THR A 356 -13.16 -22.82 -5.32
N ILE A 357 -13.10 -21.99 -6.37
CA ILE A 357 -13.96 -20.81 -6.51
C ILE A 357 -14.67 -20.89 -7.86
N LYS A 358 -15.94 -20.48 -7.92
CA LYS A 358 -16.61 -20.27 -9.20
C LYS A 358 -15.98 -19.07 -9.92
N ASN A 359 -15.63 -19.24 -11.19
CA ASN A 359 -15.02 -18.19 -12.00
C ASN A 359 -15.86 -16.90 -11.95
N ARG A 360 -15.22 -15.75 -11.71
CA ARG A 360 -15.89 -14.44 -11.69
C ARG A 360 -16.52 -14.04 -13.02
N TYR A 361 -16.07 -14.65 -14.11
CA TYR A 361 -16.53 -14.37 -15.48
C TYR A 361 -17.18 -15.59 -16.16
N GLY A 362 -17.47 -16.68 -15.43
CA GLY A 362 -18.02 -17.89 -16.03
C GLY A 362 -18.55 -18.93 -15.05
N SER A 363 -19.21 -19.96 -15.56
CA SER A 363 -19.82 -21.03 -14.75
C SER A 363 -18.85 -22.14 -14.34
N THR A 364 -17.57 -22.05 -14.70
CA THR A 364 -16.57 -23.09 -14.42
C THR A 364 -15.86 -22.84 -13.10
N GLU A 365 -15.70 -23.90 -12.31
CA GLU A 365 -14.90 -23.85 -11.08
C GLU A 365 -13.41 -23.77 -11.41
N GLN A 366 -12.70 -22.90 -10.69
CA GLN A 366 -11.26 -22.73 -10.76
C GLN A 366 -10.63 -23.19 -9.46
N VAL A 367 -9.52 -23.92 -9.56
CA VAL A 367 -8.77 -24.42 -8.42
C VAL A 367 -7.53 -23.56 -8.22
N TYR A 368 -7.45 -22.94 -7.04
CA TYR A 368 -6.30 -22.16 -6.62
C TYR A 368 -5.49 -22.97 -5.62
N ALA A 369 -4.20 -23.15 -5.90
CA ALA A 369 -3.26 -23.66 -4.93
C ALA A 369 -3.11 -22.65 -3.77
N GLY A 370 -2.83 -23.17 -2.59
CA GLY A 370 -2.66 -22.44 -1.34
C GLY A 370 -1.43 -22.88 -0.56
N GLY A 371 -1.07 -22.10 0.45
CA GLY A 371 0.02 -22.42 1.35
C GLY A 371 1.31 -22.80 0.60
N PRO A 372 2.03 -23.85 1.04
CA PRO A 372 3.21 -24.39 0.37
C PRO A 372 3.01 -24.68 -1.12
N ALA A 373 1.85 -25.23 -1.49
CA ALA A 373 1.55 -25.63 -2.87
C ALA A 373 1.41 -24.41 -3.81
N ALA A 374 0.99 -23.25 -3.31
CA ALA A 374 0.93 -22.01 -4.10
C ALA A 374 2.32 -21.54 -4.51
N TYR A 375 3.30 -21.56 -3.60
CA TYR A 375 4.69 -21.22 -3.91
C TYR A 375 5.31 -22.18 -4.93
N GLU A 376 5.01 -23.48 -4.81
CA GLU A 376 5.50 -24.49 -5.75
C GLU A 376 4.89 -24.31 -7.14
N ALA A 377 3.57 -24.07 -7.21
CA ALA A 377 2.87 -23.80 -8.47
C ALA A 377 3.38 -22.50 -9.12
N TRP A 378 3.62 -21.46 -8.33
CA TRP A 378 4.20 -20.20 -8.78
C TRP A 378 5.61 -20.40 -9.35
N ALA A 379 6.50 -21.07 -8.61
CA ALA A 379 7.85 -21.38 -9.07
C ALA A 379 7.85 -22.24 -10.34
N ALA A 380 6.96 -23.24 -10.43
CA ALA A 380 6.81 -24.09 -11.61
C ALA A 380 6.30 -23.28 -12.82
N ALA A 381 5.33 -22.40 -12.64
CA ALA A 381 4.78 -21.56 -13.70
C ALA A 381 5.86 -20.64 -14.30
N ILE A 382 6.62 -19.93 -13.45
CA ILE A 382 7.64 -19.01 -13.95
C ILE A 382 8.85 -19.74 -14.53
N THR A 383 9.07 -21.02 -14.22
CA THR A 383 10.20 -21.80 -14.78
C THR A 383 9.82 -22.62 -16.02
N ASN A 384 8.55 -22.61 -16.42
CA ASN A 384 8.11 -23.27 -17.64
C ASN A 384 8.56 -22.48 -18.88
N ASP A 385 9.67 -22.90 -19.50
CA ASP A 385 10.26 -22.23 -20.67
C ASP A 385 9.30 -22.16 -21.88
N ALA A 386 8.29 -23.02 -21.96
CA ALA A 386 7.27 -22.94 -23.02
C ALA A 386 6.39 -21.67 -22.92
N GLU A 387 6.21 -21.11 -21.72
CA GLU A 387 5.45 -19.88 -21.47
C GLU A 387 6.26 -18.61 -21.80
N PHE A 388 7.56 -18.75 -22.08
CA PHE A 388 8.51 -17.65 -22.32
C PHE A 388 9.34 -17.90 -23.58
N SER A 389 8.66 -18.27 -24.67
CA SER A 389 9.34 -18.53 -25.95
C SER A 389 10.11 -17.30 -26.43
N LYS A 390 11.19 -17.52 -27.20
CA LYS A 390 12.00 -16.42 -27.76
C LYS A 390 11.20 -15.49 -28.68
N ASP A 391 10.14 -16.02 -29.28
CA ASP A 391 9.25 -15.32 -30.20
C ASP A 391 7.96 -14.82 -29.51
N ALA A 392 7.89 -14.89 -28.17
CA ALA A 392 6.73 -14.44 -27.41
C ALA A 392 6.50 -12.93 -27.63
N ILE A 393 5.25 -12.59 -27.95
CA ILE A 393 4.82 -11.20 -28.12
C ILE A 393 4.83 -10.47 -26.77
N LEU A 394 5.09 -9.17 -26.81
CA LEU A 394 5.17 -8.36 -25.59
C LEU A 394 3.92 -8.44 -24.69
N PRO A 395 2.67 -8.37 -25.21
CA PRO A 395 1.49 -8.44 -24.34
C PRO A 395 1.42 -9.71 -23.48
N LEU A 396 1.79 -10.86 -24.06
CA LEU A 396 1.87 -12.13 -23.33
C LEU A 396 2.90 -12.04 -22.20
N LEU A 397 4.12 -11.56 -22.51
CA LEU A 397 5.18 -11.46 -21.50
C LEU A 397 4.86 -10.42 -20.41
N PHE A 398 4.13 -9.35 -20.74
CA PHE A 398 3.62 -8.39 -19.76
C PHE A 398 2.62 -9.04 -18.81
N GLU A 399 1.66 -9.84 -19.31
CA GLU A 399 0.73 -10.61 -18.46
C GLU A 399 1.49 -11.50 -17.46
N ARG A 400 2.54 -12.19 -17.92
CA ARG A 400 3.40 -13.01 -17.06
C ARG A 400 4.10 -12.17 -15.98
N LEU A 401 4.65 -11.01 -16.37
CA LEU A 401 5.33 -10.11 -15.44
C LEU A 401 4.38 -9.50 -14.41
N VAL A 402 3.15 -9.14 -14.81
CA VAL A 402 2.11 -8.60 -13.94
C VAL A 402 1.74 -9.64 -12.88
N CYS A 403 1.36 -10.86 -13.29
CA CYS A 403 1.02 -11.93 -12.35
C CYS A 403 2.18 -12.26 -11.38
N GLN A 404 3.42 -12.27 -11.88
CA GLN A 404 4.62 -12.42 -11.05
C GLN A 404 4.73 -11.28 -10.03
N THR A 405 4.54 -10.05 -10.47
CA THR A 405 4.69 -8.86 -9.62
C THR A 405 3.60 -8.80 -8.58
N ASP A 406 2.37 -9.15 -8.93
CA ASP A 406 1.25 -9.22 -8.00
C ASP A 406 1.52 -10.22 -6.88
N ALA A 407 1.86 -11.47 -7.22
CA ALA A 407 2.18 -12.50 -6.23
C ALA A 407 3.33 -12.08 -5.30
N GLN A 408 4.34 -11.44 -5.88
CA GLN A 408 5.47 -10.89 -5.14
C GLN A 408 5.04 -9.77 -4.17
N VAL A 409 4.18 -8.84 -4.61
CA VAL A 409 3.68 -7.73 -3.79
C VAL A 409 2.86 -8.30 -2.63
N MET A 410 1.98 -9.28 -2.85
CA MET A 410 1.17 -9.89 -1.78
C MET A 410 2.00 -10.53 -0.70
N VAL A 411 3.05 -11.26 -1.08
CA VAL A 411 3.98 -11.86 -0.11
C VAL A 411 4.81 -10.77 0.57
N SER A 412 5.25 -9.73 -0.15
CA SER A 412 6.03 -8.64 0.46
C SER A 412 5.22 -7.84 1.49
N GLU A 413 4.15 -7.16 1.03
CA GLU A 413 3.28 -6.32 1.84
C GLU A 413 2.62 -7.16 2.94
N GLY A 414 2.01 -8.28 2.55
CA GLY A 414 1.26 -9.12 3.47
C GLY A 414 2.13 -9.61 4.62
N ARG A 415 3.34 -10.10 4.34
CA ARG A 415 4.24 -10.59 5.41
C ARG A 415 4.83 -9.47 6.25
N LEU A 416 5.09 -8.28 5.69
CA LEU A 416 5.47 -7.12 6.50
C LEU A 416 4.37 -6.74 7.51
N TYR A 417 3.12 -6.70 7.07
CA TYR A 417 1.99 -6.38 7.95
C TYR A 417 1.65 -7.51 8.93
N ALA A 418 1.83 -8.78 8.55
CA ALA A 418 1.80 -9.91 9.48
C ALA A 418 2.84 -9.73 10.60
N ALA A 419 4.06 -9.30 10.26
CA ALA A 419 5.11 -9.07 11.23
C ALA A 419 4.77 -7.89 12.17
N TYR A 420 4.20 -6.80 11.66
CA TYR A 420 3.76 -5.68 12.51
C TYR A 420 2.65 -6.09 13.47
N PHE A 421 1.65 -6.83 12.97
CA PHE A 421 0.58 -7.38 13.80
C PHE A 421 1.12 -8.29 14.90
N LEU A 422 2.04 -9.21 14.57
CA LEU A 422 2.65 -10.09 15.58
C LEU A 422 3.49 -9.34 16.62
N ASN A 423 4.21 -8.30 16.24
CA ASN A 423 4.94 -7.48 17.22
C ASN A 423 3.97 -6.85 18.23
N TRP A 424 2.81 -6.35 17.76
CA TRP A 424 1.75 -5.85 18.64
C TRP A 424 1.15 -6.96 19.53
N VAL A 425 0.89 -8.15 18.98
CA VAL A 425 0.43 -9.30 19.76
C VAL A 425 1.42 -9.64 20.88
N GLY A 426 2.72 -9.69 20.57
CA GLY A 426 3.76 -9.98 21.55
C GLY A 426 3.88 -8.90 22.63
N GLN A 427 3.73 -7.63 22.28
CA GLN A 427 3.72 -6.52 23.24
C GLN A 427 2.54 -6.59 24.21
N THR A 428 1.39 -7.06 23.74
CA THR A 428 0.15 -7.15 24.54
C THR A 428 0.00 -8.50 25.26
N ASN A 429 0.76 -9.53 24.86
CA ASN A 429 0.70 -10.87 25.43
C ASN A 429 2.11 -11.39 25.77
N PRO A 430 2.65 -11.06 26.96
CA PRO A 430 4.03 -11.42 27.35
C PRO A 430 4.34 -12.92 27.29
N ALA A 431 3.33 -13.79 27.48
CA ALA A 431 3.48 -15.24 27.45
C ALA A 431 3.91 -15.79 26.07
N VAL A 432 3.58 -15.08 24.99
CA VAL A 432 3.90 -15.48 23.60
C VAL A 432 4.86 -14.52 22.91
N ALA A 433 5.31 -13.46 23.60
CA ALA A 433 6.12 -12.38 23.02
C ALA A 433 7.33 -12.85 22.21
N LYS A 434 8.09 -13.82 22.74
CA LYS A 434 9.27 -14.37 22.07
C LYS A 434 8.90 -15.12 20.79
N LEU A 435 7.83 -15.92 20.82
CA LEU A 435 7.35 -16.65 19.64
C LEU A 435 6.85 -15.68 18.57
N CYS A 436 6.14 -14.62 18.98
CA CYS A 436 5.70 -13.56 18.08
C CYS A 436 6.88 -12.85 17.42
N GLU A 437 7.95 -12.54 18.16
CA GLU A 437 9.17 -11.93 17.61
C GLU A 437 9.85 -12.85 16.59
N GLU A 438 9.97 -14.15 16.89
CA GLU A 438 10.56 -15.14 15.99
C GLU A 438 9.73 -15.30 14.70
N ALA A 439 8.40 -15.39 14.80
CA ALA A 439 7.50 -15.46 13.65
C ALA A 439 7.52 -14.16 12.82
N ALA A 440 7.51 -13.00 13.47
CA ALA A 440 7.62 -11.70 12.80
C ALA A 440 8.94 -11.57 12.01
N LYS A 441 10.04 -12.10 12.55
CA LYS A 441 11.32 -12.14 11.85
C LYS A 441 11.25 -13.01 10.59
N LEU A 442 10.66 -14.20 10.66
CA LEU A 442 10.50 -15.08 9.49
C LEU A 442 9.67 -14.41 8.39
N PHE A 443 8.58 -13.73 8.75
CA PHE A 443 7.79 -12.99 7.78
C PHE A 443 8.56 -11.83 7.12
N LYS A 444 9.37 -11.10 7.88
CA LYS A 444 10.28 -10.09 7.30
C LYS A 444 11.29 -10.71 6.33
N GLU A 445 11.81 -11.90 6.63
CA GLU A 445 12.73 -12.63 5.73
C GLU A 445 12.02 -13.11 4.45
N ALA A 446 10.75 -13.55 4.53
CA ALA A 446 9.92 -13.87 3.38
C ALA A 446 9.72 -12.63 2.47
N ALA A 447 9.38 -11.48 3.06
CA ALA A 447 9.26 -10.22 2.32
C ALA A 447 10.59 -9.74 1.73
N GLN A 448 11.71 -9.95 2.42
CA GLN A 448 13.04 -9.63 1.87
C GLN A 448 13.42 -10.51 0.68
N ALA A 449 13.00 -11.78 0.68
CA ALA A 449 13.22 -12.67 -0.46
C ALA A 449 12.49 -12.14 -1.72
N THR A 450 11.29 -11.58 -1.56
CA THR A 450 10.54 -11.00 -2.67
C THR A 450 11.08 -9.65 -3.13
N PHE A 451 11.62 -8.82 -2.23
CA PHE A 451 12.33 -7.60 -2.67
C PHE A 451 13.55 -7.89 -3.55
N LYS A 452 14.30 -8.96 -3.25
CA LYS A 452 15.43 -9.41 -4.08
C LYS A 452 15.00 -9.87 -5.47
N MET A 453 13.76 -10.34 -5.65
CA MET A 453 13.24 -10.68 -6.98
C MET A 453 13.17 -9.45 -7.88
N ASN A 454 12.84 -8.26 -7.34
CA ASN A 454 12.84 -7.01 -8.13
C ASN A 454 14.23 -6.66 -8.66
N GLU A 455 15.27 -6.85 -7.85
CA GLU A 455 16.64 -6.59 -8.27
C GLU A 455 17.02 -7.45 -9.49
N LEU A 456 16.57 -8.71 -9.53
CA LEU A 456 16.84 -9.64 -10.62
C LEU A 456 16.13 -9.30 -11.93
N LYS A 457 14.95 -8.67 -11.87
CA LYS A 457 14.19 -8.24 -13.06
C LYS A 457 14.46 -6.80 -13.49
N GLY A 458 15.38 -6.09 -12.85
CA GLY A 458 15.78 -4.73 -13.24
C GLY A 458 15.03 -3.61 -12.52
N GLY A 459 14.30 -3.91 -11.44
CA GLY A 459 13.62 -2.93 -10.59
C GLY A 459 12.11 -3.16 -10.49
N PHE A 460 11.41 -2.10 -10.06
CA PHE A 460 9.96 -2.08 -9.87
C PHE A 460 9.19 -1.61 -11.11
N GLU A 461 9.87 -0.99 -12.07
CA GLU A 461 9.24 -0.48 -13.29
C GLU A 461 8.72 -1.64 -14.14
N GLN A 462 7.52 -1.50 -14.69
CA GLN A 462 6.95 -2.47 -15.62
C GLN A 462 7.07 -1.92 -17.03
N ASN A 463 8.25 -2.07 -17.61
CA ASN A 463 8.56 -1.62 -18.97
C ASN A 463 9.09 -2.79 -19.81
N GLU A 464 9.24 -2.57 -21.12
CA GLU A 464 9.71 -3.60 -22.04
C GLU A 464 11.06 -4.22 -21.62
N ALA A 465 12.00 -3.41 -21.11
CA ALA A 465 13.30 -3.89 -20.67
C ALA A 465 13.18 -4.89 -19.51
N THR A 466 12.32 -4.56 -18.54
CA THR A 466 12.03 -5.41 -17.37
C THR A 466 11.37 -6.71 -17.81
N VAL A 467 10.39 -6.64 -18.72
CA VAL A 467 9.70 -7.82 -19.26
C VAL A 467 10.69 -8.75 -19.99
N ARG A 468 11.55 -8.19 -20.84
CA ARG A 468 12.56 -8.97 -21.57
C ARG A 468 13.62 -9.58 -20.65
N LEU A 469 14.00 -8.87 -19.59
CA LEU A 469 14.92 -9.41 -18.57
C LEU A 469 14.25 -10.55 -17.78
N PHE A 470 13.00 -10.36 -17.36
CA PHE A 470 12.22 -11.41 -16.69
C PHE A 470 12.01 -12.64 -17.58
N ALA A 471 11.88 -12.49 -18.90
CA ALA A 471 11.72 -13.65 -19.80
C ALA A 471 12.94 -14.58 -19.85
N GLN A 472 14.14 -14.10 -19.47
CA GLN A 472 15.36 -14.88 -19.52
C GLN A 472 15.30 -16.10 -18.56
N PRO A 473 15.54 -17.33 -19.05
CA PRO A 473 15.47 -18.55 -18.23
C PRO A 473 16.30 -18.49 -16.94
N GLU A 474 17.49 -17.92 -17.02
CA GLU A 474 18.44 -17.80 -15.91
C GLU A 474 17.88 -16.89 -14.82
N VAL A 475 17.27 -15.76 -15.19
CA VAL A 475 16.61 -14.83 -14.27
C VAL A 475 15.42 -15.51 -13.59
N ARG A 476 14.55 -16.19 -14.35
CA ARG A 476 13.38 -16.91 -13.80
C ARG A 476 13.79 -18.01 -12.83
N ARG A 477 14.87 -18.74 -13.12
CA ARG A 477 15.39 -19.78 -12.22
C ARG A 477 15.93 -19.21 -10.91
N GLU A 478 16.59 -18.05 -10.93
CA GLU A 478 17.01 -17.39 -9.69
C GLU A 478 15.82 -16.84 -8.89
N ILE A 479 14.83 -16.26 -9.56
CA ILE A 479 13.57 -15.84 -8.91
C ILE A 479 12.87 -17.04 -8.28
N ALA A 480 12.80 -18.19 -8.97
CA ALA A 480 12.19 -19.41 -8.43
C ALA A 480 12.87 -19.91 -7.14
N LYS A 481 14.20 -19.78 -7.03
CA LYS A 481 14.92 -20.08 -5.78
C LYS A 481 14.49 -19.15 -4.64
N LEU A 482 14.28 -17.86 -4.93
CA LEU A 482 13.78 -16.91 -3.94
C LEU A 482 12.33 -17.20 -3.54
N ILE A 483 11.48 -17.65 -4.48
CA ILE A 483 10.09 -18.07 -4.20
C ILE A 483 10.10 -19.23 -3.21
N LEU A 484 10.87 -20.28 -3.49
CA LEU A 484 11.00 -21.43 -2.60
C LEU A 484 11.68 -21.08 -1.27
N LYS A 485 12.53 -20.05 -1.24
CA LYS A 485 13.08 -19.53 0.01
C LYS A 485 12.00 -18.83 0.86
N ALA A 486 11.14 -18.01 0.24
CA ALA A 486 10.01 -17.39 0.92
C ALA A 486 9.04 -18.45 1.48
N LYS A 487 8.73 -19.49 0.68
CA LYS A 487 7.96 -20.66 1.12
C LYS A 487 8.47 -21.24 2.44
N ASN A 488 9.78 -21.53 2.52
CA ASN A 488 10.39 -22.12 3.72
C ASN A 488 10.27 -21.22 4.96
N TYR A 489 10.28 -19.89 4.80
CA TYR A 489 10.08 -18.96 5.91
C TYR A 489 8.62 -18.95 6.35
N ASP A 490 7.68 -18.95 5.41
CA ASP A 490 6.25 -19.02 5.69
C ASP A 490 5.85 -20.32 6.39
N GLU A 491 6.39 -21.48 5.97
CA GLU A 491 6.13 -22.76 6.62
C GLU A 491 6.57 -22.76 8.10
N LYS A 492 7.75 -22.20 8.38
CA LYS A 492 8.26 -22.05 9.74
C LYS A 492 7.42 -21.04 10.54
N ALA A 493 7.01 -19.94 9.93
CA ALA A 493 6.17 -18.94 10.57
C ALA A 493 4.80 -19.53 10.93
N ALA A 494 4.17 -20.28 10.02
CA ALA A 494 2.90 -20.96 10.26
C ALA A 494 2.99 -21.98 11.41
N ALA A 495 4.11 -22.69 11.56
CA ALA A 495 4.35 -23.59 12.69
C ALA A 495 4.41 -22.81 14.03
N LEU A 496 5.10 -21.66 14.05
CA LEU A 496 5.13 -20.80 15.24
C LEU A 496 3.76 -20.19 15.55
N LEU A 497 2.97 -19.82 14.53
CA LEU A 497 1.62 -19.33 14.73
C LEU A 497 0.73 -20.37 15.44
N LYS A 498 0.87 -21.66 15.08
CA LYS A 498 0.18 -22.76 15.78
C LYS A 498 0.56 -22.80 17.26
N GLU A 499 1.86 -22.74 17.57
CA GLU A 499 2.35 -22.74 18.96
C GLU A 499 1.86 -21.51 19.74
N ILE A 500 1.82 -20.33 19.11
CA ILE A 500 1.26 -19.12 19.71
C ILE A 500 -0.21 -19.33 20.05
N CYS A 501 -1.00 -19.88 19.13
CA CYS A 501 -2.43 -20.16 19.36
C CYS A 501 -2.69 -21.15 20.50
N GLU A 502 -1.79 -22.09 20.76
CA GLU A 502 -1.90 -23.03 21.88
C GLU A 502 -1.67 -22.36 23.24
N LYS A 503 -0.91 -21.26 23.26
CA LYS A 503 -0.50 -20.53 24.47
C LYS A 503 -1.35 -19.28 24.76
N LEU A 504 -2.07 -18.76 23.76
CA LEU A 504 -3.15 -17.78 23.90
C LEU A 504 -4.43 -18.46 24.35
#